data_AF-A0AAW7D7G8-F1
#
_entry.id   AF-A0AAW7D7G8-F1
#
_cell.length_a   1.000
_cell.length_b   1.000
_cell.length_c   1.000
_cell.angle_alpha   90.00
_cell.angle_beta   90.00
_cell.angle_gamma   90.00
#
_symmetry.space_group_name_H-M   'P 1'
#
loop_
_entity.id
_entity.type
_entity.pdbx_description
1 polymer ?
#
loop_
_entity_poly.entity_id
_entity_poly.type
_entity_poly.pdbx_seq_one_letter_code
_entity_poly.pdbx_strand_id
1 'polypeptide(L)'
;MKNKLLLLSTLLISTTAFCQLDTIYSNNERLAVNVKEITEDAVKYSYPNEDLINTSYKNTIQKIVLKSGRVQIFNEGSAFNKVNSIQDFEKVTISNVESEVKGLFKLADIGAKAKGGSTFSSMEKVRNRAYNKIKIQAAMMGANVVYLAHQNTEGNKMGGYWQAGSTTETILTGVAYSNSVLDFNAFKSKLSDCMLSK
;
A
#
# COMPACT_ATOMS: atom_id res chain seq x y z
N MET A 1 -58.54 5.34 22.39
CA MET A 1 -57.60 4.48 21.63
C MET A 1 -56.47 5.28 20.95
N LYS A 2 -56.72 6.48 20.41
CA LYS A 2 -55.70 7.34 19.78
C LYS A 2 -54.48 7.64 20.68
N ASN A 3 -54.69 7.96 21.96
CA ASN A 3 -53.59 8.26 22.90
C ASN A 3 -52.74 7.03 23.26
N LYS A 4 -53.32 5.82 23.26
CA LYS A 4 -52.56 4.57 23.49
C LYS A 4 -51.75 4.17 22.24
N LEU A 5 -52.24 4.49 21.04
CA LEU A 5 -51.53 4.26 19.78
C LEU A 5 -50.31 5.19 19.62
N LEU A 6 -50.44 6.46 20.04
CA LEU A 6 -49.34 7.43 20.04
C LEU A 6 -48.21 6.99 20.98
N LEU A 7 -48.56 6.54 22.19
CA LEU A 7 -47.60 6.07 23.21
C LEU A 7 -46.83 4.81 22.76
N LEU A 8 -47.50 3.91 22.04
CA LEU A 8 -46.89 2.72 21.46
C LEU A 8 -45.93 3.07 20.31
N SER A 9 -46.26 4.09 19.50
CA SER A 9 -45.38 4.58 18.44
C SER A 9 -44.08 5.20 18.98
N THR A 10 -44.16 5.95 20.08
CA THR A 10 -42.98 6.55 20.73
C THR A 10 -42.06 5.52 21.40
N LEU A 11 -42.60 4.37 21.84
CA LEU A 11 -41.83 3.28 22.44
C LEU A 11 -41.07 2.45 21.39
N LEU A 12 -41.59 2.35 20.17
CA LEU A 12 -40.90 1.67 19.06
C LEU A 12 -39.71 2.49 18.54
N ILE A 13 -39.82 3.82 18.53
CA ILE A 13 -38.76 4.72 18.05
C ILE A 13 -37.54 4.76 19.00
N SER A 14 -37.73 4.51 20.30
CA SER A 14 -36.60 4.50 21.25
C SER A 14 -35.72 3.24 21.14
N THR A 15 -36.22 2.14 20.56
CA THR A 15 -35.47 0.89 20.43
C THR A 15 -34.45 0.90 19.28
N THR A 16 -34.58 1.78 18.29
CA THR A 16 -33.64 1.87 17.17
C THR A 16 -32.38 2.70 17.48
N ALA A 17 -32.29 3.31 18.67
CA ALA A 17 -31.20 4.20 19.05
C ALA A 17 -29.92 3.48 19.56
N PHE A 18 -30.02 2.19 19.90
CA PHE A 18 -28.93 1.47 20.60
C PHE A 18 -27.95 0.71 19.68
N CYS A 19 -28.02 0.88 18.36
CA CYS A 19 -27.12 0.21 17.40
C CYS A 19 -26.31 1.21 16.58
N GLN A 20 -25.62 2.14 17.23
CA GLN A 20 -24.63 3.00 16.56
C GLN A 20 -23.24 2.39 16.73
N LEU A 21 -22.76 1.73 15.68
CA LEU A 21 -21.40 1.20 15.58
C LEU A 21 -20.47 2.24 14.95
N ASP A 22 -19.19 2.18 15.28
CA ASP A 22 -18.17 2.96 14.58
C ASP A 22 -17.99 2.38 13.16
N THR A 23 -17.60 3.21 12.20
CA THR A 23 -17.33 2.75 10.84
C THR A 23 -15.93 3.13 10.39
N ILE A 24 -15.12 2.11 10.09
CA ILE A 24 -13.80 2.27 9.49
C ILE A 24 -13.98 2.17 7.97
N TYR A 25 -13.45 3.16 7.25
CA TYR A 25 -13.41 3.16 5.80
C TYR A 25 -11.98 2.85 5.38
N SER A 26 -11.79 1.64 4.85
CA SER A 26 -10.55 1.20 4.21
C SER A 26 -10.65 1.40 2.69
N ASN A 27 -9.53 1.23 1.98
CA ASN A 27 -9.49 1.44 0.52
C ASN A 27 -10.49 0.58 -0.26
N ASN A 28 -10.76 -0.64 0.20
CA ASN A 28 -11.65 -1.58 -0.48
C ASN A 28 -12.93 -1.91 0.30
N GLU A 29 -12.97 -1.65 1.60
CA GLU A 29 -14.02 -2.17 2.48
C GLU A 29 -14.47 -1.14 3.51
N ARG A 30 -15.73 -1.28 3.95
CA ARG A 30 -16.29 -0.53 5.06
C ARG A 30 -16.59 -1.50 6.19
N LEU A 31 -15.94 -1.31 7.33
CA LEU A 31 -16.08 -2.17 8.50
C LEU A 31 -16.92 -1.45 9.56
N ALA A 32 -18.03 -2.07 9.97
CA ALA A 32 -18.84 -1.63 11.10
C ALA A 32 -18.35 -2.33 12.37
N VAL A 33 -17.67 -1.58 13.24
CA VAL A 33 -16.88 -2.13 14.35
C VAL A 33 -17.00 -1.25 15.60
N ASN A 34 -16.43 -1.70 16.72
CA ASN A 34 -16.27 -0.87 17.92
C ASN A 34 -14.78 -0.55 18.08
N VAL A 35 -14.41 0.73 17.93
CA VAL A 35 -13.01 1.17 18.05
C VAL A 35 -12.65 1.27 19.53
N LYS A 36 -11.64 0.49 19.95
CA LYS A 36 -11.15 0.47 21.34
C LYS A 36 -10.04 1.48 21.55
N GLU A 37 -9.05 1.50 20.65
CA GLU A 37 -7.84 2.31 20.79
C GLU A 37 -7.32 2.77 19.43
N ILE A 38 -6.88 4.02 19.33
CA ILE A 38 -6.20 4.57 18.16
C ILE A 38 -4.77 4.91 18.61
N THR A 39 -3.81 4.10 18.17
CA THR A 39 -2.37 4.33 18.38
C THR A 39 -1.78 5.18 17.26
N GLU A 40 -0.49 5.50 17.30
CA GLU A 40 0.18 6.25 16.23
C GLU A 40 0.19 5.49 14.90
N ASP A 41 0.45 4.18 14.93
CA ASP A 41 0.59 3.37 13.70
C ASP A 41 -0.68 2.62 13.30
N ALA A 42 -1.54 2.30 14.27
CA ALA A 42 -2.65 1.38 14.06
C ALA A 42 -3.90 1.71 14.89
N VAL A 43 -5.01 1.11 14.47
CA VAL A 43 -6.32 1.21 15.09
C VAL A 43 -6.71 -0.18 15.55
N LYS A 44 -7.03 -0.30 16.84
CA LYS A 44 -7.52 -1.54 17.45
C LYS A 44 -9.03 -1.46 17.56
N TYR A 45 -9.71 -2.48 17.05
CA TYR A 45 -11.16 -2.57 17.02
C TYR A 45 -11.63 -3.99 17.31
N SER A 46 -12.90 -4.14 17.66
CA SER A 46 -13.56 -5.45 17.76
C SER A 46 -14.84 -5.48 16.94
N TYR A 47 -15.20 -6.66 16.44
CA TYR A 47 -16.46 -6.85 15.74
C TYR A 47 -17.63 -6.87 16.75
N PRO A 48 -18.84 -6.48 16.32
CA PRO A 48 -20.01 -6.57 17.17
C PRO A 48 -20.24 -8.03 17.58
N ASN A 49 -20.45 -8.27 18.87
CA ASN A 49 -20.60 -9.59 19.50
C ASN A 49 -19.32 -10.44 19.58
N GLU A 50 -18.15 -9.87 19.32
CA GLU A 50 -16.87 -10.54 19.48
C GLU A 50 -15.95 -9.71 20.38
N ASP A 51 -15.30 -10.35 21.36
CA ASP A 51 -14.35 -9.67 22.25
C ASP A 51 -12.91 -9.63 21.68
N LEU A 52 -12.66 -10.35 20.58
CA LEU A 52 -11.38 -10.37 19.88
C LEU A 52 -10.99 -8.97 19.40
N ILE A 53 -9.76 -8.58 19.73
CA ILE A 53 -9.20 -7.28 19.34
C ILE A 53 -8.40 -7.47 18.05
N ASN A 54 -8.93 -6.91 16.97
CA ASN A 54 -8.29 -6.85 15.67
C ASN A 54 -7.53 -5.54 15.53
N THR A 55 -6.44 -5.57 14.76
CA THR A 55 -5.57 -4.40 14.52
C THR A 55 -5.52 -4.10 13.03
N SER A 56 -5.86 -2.88 12.65
CA SER A 56 -5.69 -2.36 11.28
C SER A 56 -4.73 -1.19 11.27
N TYR A 57 -3.76 -1.20 10.36
CA TYR A 57 -2.79 -0.12 10.21
C TYR A 57 -3.42 1.13 9.57
N LYS A 58 -2.98 2.32 9.97
CA LYS A 58 -3.52 3.58 9.43
C LYS A 58 -3.26 3.74 7.93
N ASN A 59 -2.21 3.14 7.40
CA ASN A 59 -1.86 3.22 5.98
C ASN A 59 -2.95 2.62 5.06
N THR A 60 -3.82 1.75 5.59
CA THR A 60 -4.92 1.13 4.82
C THR A 60 -6.28 1.79 5.08
N ILE A 61 -6.34 2.74 6.02
CA ILE A 61 -7.57 3.39 6.50
C ILE A 61 -7.61 4.81 5.96
N GLN A 62 -8.70 5.18 5.30
CA GLN A 62 -8.91 6.55 4.81
C GLN A 62 -9.51 7.44 5.90
N LYS A 63 -10.55 6.93 6.57
CA LYS A 63 -11.24 7.66 7.63
C LYS A 63 -11.94 6.71 8.59
N ILE A 64 -12.17 7.20 9.80
CA ILE A 64 -12.96 6.56 10.83
C ILE A 64 -14.07 7.51 11.23
N VAL A 65 -15.30 7.01 11.24
CA VAL A 65 -16.47 7.72 11.75
C VAL A 65 -16.89 7.04 13.04
N LEU A 66 -16.66 7.71 14.16
CA LEU A 66 -17.04 7.21 15.48
C LEU A 66 -18.54 7.41 15.72
N LYS A 67 -19.12 6.61 16.62
CA LYS A 67 -20.50 6.72 17.12
C LYS A 67 -20.82 8.10 17.72
N SER A 68 -19.79 8.82 18.18
CA SER A 68 -19.90 10.20 18.67
C SER A 68 -20.09 11.24 17.55
N GLY A 69 -20.06 10.83 16.29
CA GLY A 69 -20.08 11.71 15.13
C GLY A 69 -18.71 12.32 14.79
N ARG A 70 -17.67 12.07 15.60
CA ARG A 70 -16.31 12.51 15.31
C ARG A 70 -15.76 11.74 14.10
N VAL A 71 -15.33 12.48 13.08
CA VAL A 71 -14.66 11.92 11.91
C VAL A 71 -13.16 12.17 12.04
N GLN A 72 -12.37 11.11 12.00
CA GLN A 72 -10.91 11.19 11.92
C GLN A 72 -10.51 10.79 10.51
N ILE A 73 -9.83 11.68 9.80
CA ILE A 73 -9.34 11.46 8.45
C ILE A 73 -7.85 11.16 8.56
N PHE A 74 -7.44 10.00 8.04
CA PHE A 74 -6.06 9.57 8.00
C PHE A 74 -5.56 9.80 6.57
N ASN A 75 -5.18 11.04 6.27
CA ASN A 75 -4.72 11.43 4.92
C ASN A 75 -3.31 10.93 4.60
N GLU A 76 -2.59 10.35 5.56
CA GLU A 76 -1.19 9.96 5.40
C GLU A 76 -1.02 8.66 4.60
N GLY A 77 -2.01 7.75 4.64
CA GLY A 77 -1.99 6.49 3.88
C GLY A 77 -2.46 6.59 2.42
N SER A 78 -2.96 7.76 2.01
CA SER A 78 -3.71 7.92 0.74
C SER A 78 -2.89 8.45 -0.44
N ALA A 79 -1.57 8.64 -0.32
CA ALA A 79 -0.76 9.13 -1.44
C ALA A 79 -0.22 8.02 -2.37
N PHE A 80 -0.67 6.77 -2.21
CA PHE A 80 -0.32 5.70 -3.14
C PHE A 80 -1.16 5.79 -4.39
N ASN A 81 -0.58 6.44 -5.39
CA ASN A 81 -1.13 6.54 -6.72
C ASN A 81 -1.37 5.15 -7.29
N LYS A 82 -2.55 4.94 -7.87
CA LYS A 82 -2.86 3.69 -8.57
C LYS A 82 -1.98 3.57 -9.80
N VAL A 83 -1.22 2.47 -9.89
CA VAL A 83 -0.36 2.15 -11.02
C VAL A 83 -1.12 1.18 -11.92
N ASN A 84 -1.55 1.65 -13.10
CA ASN A 84 -2.36 0.82 -14.02
C ASN A 84 -1.52 0.26 -15.18
N SER A 85 -0.40 0.91 -15.49
CA SER A 85 0.46 0.58 -16.63
C SER A 85 1.93 0.75 -16.28
N ILE A 86 2.81 0.13 -17.06
CA ILE A 86 4.27 0.26 -16.97
C ILE A 86 4.70 1.73 -17.13
N GLN A 87 3.94 2.52 -17.89
CA GLN A 87 4.19 3.95 -18.11
C GLN A 87 4.03 4.79 -16.83
N ASP A 88 3.30 4.28 -15.84
CA ASP A 88 3.07 4.94 -14.56
C ASP A 88 4.20 4.69 -13.54
N PHE A 89 5.39 4.25 -13.98
CA PHE A 89 6.50 3.91 -13.08
C PHE A 89 6.93 5.10 -12.18
N GLU A 90 6.73 6.34 -12.63
CA GLU A 90 7.06 7.53 -11.83
C GLU A 90 6.18 7.67 -10.58
N LYS A 91 4.95 7.15 -10.66
CA LYS A 91 3.97 7.16 -9.55
C LYS A 91 4.31 6.16 -8.45
N VAL A 92 5.26 5.25 -8.69
CA VAL A 92 5.74 4.29 -7.69
C VAL A 92 6.62 5.01 -6.67
N THR A 93 6.22 4.95 -5.41
CA THR A 93 6.96 5.52 -4.29
C THR A 93 8.00 4.52 -3.80
N ILE A 94 9.20 5.02 -3.51
CA ILE A 94 10.26 4.22 -2.89
C ILE A 94 10.35 4.64 -1.44
N SER A 95 10.23 3.69 -0.53
CA SER A 95 10.38 3.89 0.90
C SER A 95 11.57 3.11 1.45
N ASN A 96 12.25 3.70 2.42
CA ASN A 96 13.28 3.03 3.21
C ASN A 96 12.76 2.68 4.62
N VAL A 97 11.53 3.07 4.95
CA VAL A 97 10.97 2.94 6.30
C VAL A 97 9.94 1.83 6.30
N GLU A 98 10.12 0.87 7.20
CA GLU A 98 9.22 -0.29 7.28
C GLU A 98 7.79 0.10 7.71
N SER A 99 7.62 1.15 8.52
CA SER A 99 6.30 1.61 8.97
C SER A 99 5.38 2.04 7.82
N GLU A 100 5.94 2.53 6.71
CA GLU A 100 5.15 2.95 5.54
C GLU A 100 4.60 1.76 4.75
N VAL A 101 5.22 0.58 4.86
CA VAL A 101 4.79 -0.64 4.17
C VAL A 101 3.97 -1.60 5.02
N LYS A 102 3.83 -1.33 6.32
CA LYS A 102 3.01 -2.15 7.22
C LYS A 102 1.54 -2.11 6.80
N GLY A 103 0.93 -3.29 6.70
CA GLY A 103 -0.46 -3.46 6.27
C GLY A 103 -0.68 -3.47 4.76
N LEU A 104 0.36 -3.24 3.94
CA LEU A 104 0.29 -3.43 2.49
C LEU A 104 0.49 -4.91 2.13
N PHE A 105 -0.01 -5.30 0.96
CA PHE A 105 0.17 -6.66 0.44
C PHE A 105 1.53 -6.81 -0.22
N LYS A 106 2.34 -7.77 0.25
CA LYS A 106 3.59 -8.15 -0.40
C LYS A 106 3.28 -8.81 -1.75
N LEU A 107 3.87 -8.30 -2.82
CA LEU A 107 3.75 -8.87 -4.16
C LEU A 107 4.93 -9.76 -4.50
N ALA A 108 6.14 -9.19 -4.54
CA ALA A 108 7.35 -9.91 -4.92
C ALA A 108 8.61 -9.20 -4.43
N ASP A 109 9.71 -9.94 -4.39
CA ASP A 109 11.04 -9.39 -4.18
C ASP A 109 11.58 -8.90 -5.53
N ILE A 110 12.09 -7.66 -5.57
CA ILE A 110 12.54 -6.99 -6.79
C ILE A 110 13.97 -6.50 -6.64
N GLY A 111 14.66 -6.39 -7.77
CA GLY A 111 16.08 -6.05 -7.79
C GLY A 111 16.48 -5.42 -9.10
N ALA A 112 17.23 -4.32 -9.01
CA ALA A 112 17.73 -3.60 -10.16
C ALA A 112 19.24 -3.41 -10.08
N LYS A 113 19.92 -3.66 -11.20
CA LYS A 113 21.34 -3.42 -11.37
C LYS A 113 21.59 -2.49 -12.55
N ALA A 114 22.42 -1.48 -12.34
CA ALA A 114 22.86 -0.56 -13.38
C ALA A 114 24.38 -0.43 -13.36
N LYS A 115 25.01 -0.53 -14.53
CA LYS A 115 26.43 -0.33 -14.74
C LYS A 115 26.67 0.92 -15.60
N GLY A 116 27.74 1.65 -15.31
CA GLY A 116 28.27 2.70 -16.17
C GLY A 116 28.83 2.11 -17.46
N GLY A 117 28.58 2.76 -18.59
CA GLY A 117 29.13 2.32 -19.89
C GLY A 117 30.62 2.64 -20.06
N SER A 118 31.13 3.58 -19.25
CA SER A 118 32.53 3.99 -19.23
C SER A 118 32.99 4.31 -17.81
N THR A 119 34.31 4.34 -17.59
CA THR A 119 34.94 4.72 -16.31
C THR A 119 34.64 6.17 -15.91
N PHE A 120 34.33 7.05 -16.86
CA PHE A 120 33.92 8.44 -16.59
C PHE A 120 32.42 8.63 -16.35
N SER A 121 31.63 7.55 -16.28
CA SER A 121 30.20 7.65 -16.05
C SER A 121 29.90 8.20 -14.65
N SER A 122 29.13 9.29 -14.58
CA SER A 122 28.68 9.87 -13.30
C SER A 122 27.86 8.86 -12.50
N MET A 123 28.21 8.71 -11.21
CA MET A 123 27.52 7.79 -10.31
C MET A 123 26.04 8.12 -10.15
N GLU A 124 25.70 9.41 -10.21
CA GLU A 124 24.33 9.88 -10.11
C GLU A 124 23.47 9.38 -11.29
N LYS A 125 24.01 9.37 -12.51
CA LYS A 125 23.29 8.85 -13.69
C LYS A 125 23.07 7.34 -13.60
N VAL A 126 24.05 6.60 -13.07
CA VAL A 126 23.94 5.14 -12.87
C VAL A 126 22.92 4.82 -11.78
N ARG A 127 22.93 5.58 -10.68
CA ARG A 127 21.95 5.50 -9.60
C ARG A 127 20.53 5.77 -10.08
N ASN A 128 20.30 6.87 -10.79
CA ASN A 128 18.98 7.23 -11.31
C ASN A 128 18.46 6.18 -12.31
N ARG A 129 19.34 5.57 -13.10
CA ARG A 129 18.97 4.44 -13.96
C ARG A 129 18.57 3.21 -13.15
N ALA A 130 19.26 2.89 -12.06
CA ALA A 130 18.86 1.79 -11.17
C ALA A 130 17.50 2.05 -10.52
N TYR A 131 17.24 3.27 -10.05
CA TYR A 131 15.92 3.67 -9.52
C TYR A 131 14.81 3.58 -10.56
N ASN A 132 15.06 4.00 -11.80
CA ASN A 132 14.05 3.87 -12.86
C ASN A 132 13.76 2.39 -13.16
N LYS A 133 14.79 1.54 -13.20
CA LYS A 133 14.60 0.09 -13.41
C LYS A 133 13.77 -0.56 -12.32
N ILE A 134 14.04 -0.25 -11.04
CA ILE A 134 13.29 -0.85 -9.93
C ILE A 134 11.84 -0.36 -9.92
N LYS A 135 11.60 0.93 -10.24
CA LYS A 135 10.25 1.48 -10.40
C LYS A 135 9.48 0.86 -11.55
N ILE A 136 10.14 0.63 -12.70
CA ILE A 136 9.53 -0.05 -13.84
C ILE A 136 9.17 -1.50 -13.47
N GLN A 137 10.06 -2.22 -12.80
CA GLN A 137 9.79 -3.59 -12.36
C GLN A 137 8.61 -3.64 -11.37
N ALA A 138 8.57 -2.70 -10.42
CA ALA A 138 7.46 -2.55 -9.49
C ALA A 138 6.14 -2.23 -10.21
N ALA A 139 6.17 -1.32 -11.18
CA ALA A 139 4.99 -0.94 -11.97
C ALA A 139 4.47 -2.09 -12.85
N MET A 140 5.37 -2.91 -13.40
CA MET A 140 5.00 -4.13 -14.13
C MET A 140 4.23 -5.12 -13.25
N MET A 141 4.51 -5.14 -11.95
CA MET A 141 3.82 -5.98 -10.98
C MET A 141 2.56 -5.32 -10.40
N GLY A 142 2.27 -4.07 -10.74
CA GLY A 142 1.16 -3.30 -10.15
C GLY A 142 1.41 -2.84 -8.71
N ALA A 143 2.67 -2.80 -8.28
CA ALA A 143 3.04 -2.33 -6.96
C ALA A 143 2.98 -0.80 -6.90
N ASN A 144 2.51 -0.25 -5.77
CA ASN A 144 2.46 1.18 -5.53
C ASN A 144 3.71 1.66 -4.78
N VAL A 145 4.29 0.78 -3.96
CA VAL A 145 5.42 1.09 -3.07
C VAL A 145 6.50 0.03 -3.20
N VAL A 146 7.75 0.49 -3.18
CA VAL A 146 8.92 -0.38 -3.04
C VAL A 146 9.60 -0.08 -1.72
N TYR A 147 9.71 -1.10 -0.87
CA TYR A 147 10.58 -1.05 0.29
C TYR A 147 12.00 -1.44 -0.12
N LEU A 148 12.97 -0.53 -0.01
CA LEU A 148 14.37 -0.85 -0.28
C LEU A 148 15.01 -1.52 0.94
N ALA A 149 15.54 -2.73 0.72
CA ALA A 149 16.26 -3.49 1.74
C ALA A 149 17.77 -3.20 1.69
N HIS A 150 18.35 -3.16 0.49
CA HIS A 150 19.78 -2.85 0.32
C HIS A 150 20.02 -1.97 -0.90
N GLN A 151 20.94 -1.03 -0.74
CA GLN A 151 21.46 -0.17 -1.80
C GLN A 151 22.98 -0.17 -1.75
N ASN A 152 23.61 -0.78 -2.75
CA ASN A 152 25.05 -0.79 -2.91
C ASN A 152 25.41 0.04 -4.13
N THR A 153 26.25 1.06 -3.94
CA THR A 153 26.82 1.84 -5.05
C THR A 153 28.33 1.75 -4.98
N GLU A 154 28.92 1.08 -5.96
CA GLU A 154 30.36 0.99 -6.12
C GLU A 154 30.84 2.09 -7.07
N GLY A 155 31.83 2.87 -6.61
CA GLY A 155 32.47 3.89 -7.42
C GLY A 155 33.41 3.32 -8.47
N ASN A 156 33.77 4.16 -9.45
CA ASN A 156 34.74 3.80 -10.47
C ASN A 156 36.12 3.54 -9.85
N LYS A 157 36.72 2.39 -10.15
CA LYS A 157 38.10 2.06 -9.80
C LYS A 157 38.93 2.06 -11.08
N MET A 158 39.86 3.00 -11.19
CA MET A 158 40.87 2.97 -12.25
C MET A 158 41.82 1.81 -11.99
N GLY A 159 41.86 0.86 -12.92
CA GLY A 159 42.72 -0.31 -12.84
C GLY A 159 44.20 0.05 -12.98
N GLY A 160 45.07 -0.68 -12.28
CA GLY A 160 46.52 -0.62 -12.47
C GLY A 160 47.02 -1.65 -13.49
N TYR A 161 48.33 -1.78 -13.66
CA TYR A 161 48.97 -2.69 -14.62
C TYR A 161 48.56 -4.17 -14.47
N TRP A 162 48.09 -4.58 -13.29
CA TRP A 162 47.72 -5.97 -12.96
C TRP A 162 46.25 -6.15 -12.54
N GLN A 163 45.42 -5.10 -12.56
CA GLN A 163 44.03 -5.19 -12.08
C GLN A 163 43.08 -4.49 -13.04
N ALA A 164 42.07 -5.22 -13.51
CA ALA A 164 41.04 -4.65 -14.37
C ALA A 164 40.26 -3.54 -13.64
N GLY A 165 40.06 -2.41 -14.32
CA GLY A 165 39.23 -1.32 -13.79
C GLY A 165 37.78 -1.75 -13.62
N SER A 166 37.12 -1.26 -12.57
CA SER A 166 35.70 -1.48 -12.33
C SER A 166 34.94 -0.19 -12.65
N THR A 167 33.98 -0.28 -13.57
CA THR A 167 33.05 0.83 -13.84
C THR A 167 32.03 0.96 -12.71
N THR A 168 31.59 2.18 -12.42
CA THR A 168 30.56 2.45 -11.43
C THR A 168 29.34 1.53 -11.59
N GLU A 169 28.91 0.91 -10.50
CA GLU A 169 27.76 0.03 -10.46
C GLU A 169 26.82 0.41 -9.29
N THR A 170 25.51 0.39 -9.54
CA THR A 170 24.50 0.50 -8.49
C THR A 170 23.59 -0.73 -8.51
N ILE A 171 23.49 -1.40 -7.36
CA ILE A 171 22.60 -2.52 -7.09
C ILE A 171 21.57 -2.05 -6.06
N LEU A 172 20.30 -2.21 -6.38
CA LEU A 172 19.17 -1.95 -5.50
C LEU A 172 18.39 -3.26 -5.35
N THR A 173 18.08 -3.64 -4.11
CA THR A 173 17.20 -4.78 -3.82
C THR A 173 16.12 -4.34 -2.84
N GLY A 174 14.90 -4.81 -3.06
CA GLY A 174 13.76 -4.43 -2.25
C GLY A 174 12.58 -5.35 -2.43
N VAL A 175 11.49 -5.00 -1.78
CA VAL A 175 10.23 -5.74 -1.81
C VAL A 175 9.14 -4.82 -2.32
N ALA A 176 8.35 -5.32 -3.28
CA ALA A 176 7.26 -4.60 -3.89
C ALA A 176 5.96 -4.84 -3.10
N TYR A 177 5.25 -3.75 -2.79
CA TYR A 177 4.00 -3.76 -2.03
C TYR A 177 2.87 -3.06 -2.79
N SER A 178 1.63 -3.52 -2.59
CA SER A 178 0.42 -2.88 -3.12
C SER A 178 -0.61 -2.60 -2.03
N ASN A 179 -1.40 -1.54 -2.25
CA ASN A 179 -2.52 -1.16 -1.38
C ASN A 179 -3.82 -1.90 -1.70
N SER A 180 -3.86 -2.66 -2.80
CA SER A 180 -5.04 -3.38 -3.26
C SER A 180 -4.75 -4.86 -3.43
N VAL A 181 -5.72 -5.70 -3.08
CA VAL A 181 -5.66 -7.12 -3.35
C VAL A 181 -5.85 -7.34 -4.85
N LEU A 182 -5.04 -8.22 -5.44
CA LEU A 182 -5.20 -8.65 -6.83
C LEU A 182 -6.43 -9.56 -6.94
N ASP A 183 -7.39 -9.18 -7.80
CA ASP A 183 -8.53 -10.02 -8.11
C ASP A 183 -8.17 -11.06 -9.19
N PHE A 184 -7.90 -12.29 -8.74
CA PHE A 184 -7.56 -13.40 -9.61
C PHE A 184 -8.67 -13.77 -10.60
N ASN A 185 -9.94 -13.56 -10.23
CA ASN A 185 -11.07 -13.90 -11.12
C ASN A 185 -11.12 -12.91 -12.29
N ALA A 186 -10.98 -11.62 -12.00
CA ALA A 186 -10.86 -10.59 -13.03
C ALA A 186 -9.67 -10.85 -13.97
N PHE A 187 -8.53 -11.26 -13.42
CA PHE A 187 -7.37 -11.62 -14.24
C PHE A 187 -7.63 -12.83 -15.14
N LYS A 188 -8.24 -13.90 -14.61
CA LYS A 188 -8.56 -15.12 -15.36
C LYS A 188 -9.51 -14.84 -16.53
N SER A 189 -10.54 -14.00 -16.32
CA SER A 189 -11.48 -13.62 -17.39
C SER A 189 -10.78 -12.92 -18.56
N LYS A 190 -9.86 -11.98 -18.28
CA LYS A 190 -9.09 -11.30 -19.33
C LYS A 190 -8.15 -12.24 -20.08
N LEU A 191 -7.60 -13.24 -19.40
CA LEU A 191 -6.79 -14.26 -20.06
C LEU A 191 -7.60 -15.14 -21.00
N SER A 192 -8.81 -15.58 -20.59
CA SER A 192 -9.67 -16.38 -21.48
C SER A 192 -10.07 -15.59 -22.73
N ASP A 193 -10.42 -14.32 -22.58
CA ASP A 193 -10.79 -13.46 -23.72
C ASP A 193 -9.61 -13.26 -24.70
N CYS A 194 -8.40 -13.13 -24.16
CA CYS A 194 -7.18 -13.01 -24.97
C CYS A 194 -6.86 -14.31 -25.73
N MET A 195 -7.06 -15.47 -25.08
CA MET A 195 -6.81 -16.78 -25.68
C MET A 195 -7.84 -17.16 -26.76
N LEU A 196 -9.08 -16.65 -26.65
CA LEU A 196 -10.17 -16.92 -27.59
C LEU A 196 -10.21 -15.96 -28.79
N SER A 197 -9.39 -14.91 -28.81
CA SER A 197 -9.32 -13.95 -29.94
C SER A 197 -8.24 -14.29 -30.98
N LYS A 198 -7.66 -15.49 -30.90
CA LYS A 198 -6.79 -16.10 -31.93
C LYS A 198 -7.52 -17.22 -32.64
#